data_AF-A0A9P6DBU7-F1
#
_entry.id   AF-A0A9P6DBU7-F1
#
_cell.length_a   1.000
_cell.length_b   1.000
_cell.length_c   1.000
_cell.angle_alpha   90.00
_cell.angle_beta   90.00
_cell.angle_gamma   90.00
#
_symmetry.space_group_name_H-M   'P 1'
#
loop_
_entity.id
_entity.type
_entity.pdbx_description
1 polymer ?
#
loop_
_entity_poly.entity_id
_entity_poly.type
_entity_poly.pdbx_seq_one_letter_code
_entity_poly.pdbx_strand_id
1 'polypeptide(L)'
;MPSARALSRCVQRKLESAYARITLNKTTTFFFLLALAHCLAQGIIQATLFSVDSAYTSLLDSIIDQTVIYTDPVTLAKKNIAPTNFTYLRGDRGNGDFSGFVLKMCNDIPFSGLPSDACIEVFADGDVPFPEGEAPVPVQLHTMQKYQLRPVYDKNTSLVIGVDILQNERPIRSSPVLTTQCTKVLDYPRQLLNNARREDLSFIFIQFWLFGVSVAAIMYDSIPHTLSVLFARALATGWSGYALWRTKHNSKVFETLFIGDNTPCRINLWDGWSQARVDAEIPDIILNCTALTLSCYLSWTLVKRYNQQSFKCMGPPQAIVKIYRFFMAVLVSLQLGTLFLVAAMGLWTDQMFNTAIGRTSQFIEVYEALIIGTTVLLLPWIALGWYAIRHERKVLMAIFLVIGFVFLGGWSSMFYSRVYAWSLVQWPFLFSMTVCSFVLIVASMILGVICWLNFNKGLSQYLRAEAILASSNFAPSVFKHDPDAVSQTSHDLAPSDPEKGASKANHNPSPSYGSDNPLPTYYLPTLHSYESNAPRF
;
A
#
# COMPACT_ATOMS: atom_id res chain seq x y z
N MET A 1 34.90 -0.43 10.46
CA MET A 1 33.81 -1.38 10.15
C MET A 1 33.58 -2.26 11.36
N PRO A 2 32.35 -2.36 11.91
CA PRO A 2 32.08 -3.28 13.02
C PRO A 2 32.36 -4.73 12.58
N SER A 3 33.07 -5.49 13.42
CA SER A 3 33.29 -6.93 13.22
C SER A 3 31.94 -7.63 12.99
N ALA A 4 31.87 -8.57 12.04
CA ALA A 4 30.67 -9.37 11.79
C ALA A 4 30.09 -10.00 13.08
N ARG A 5 30.93 -10.31 14.07
CA ARG A 5 30.53 -10.81 15.40
C ARG A 5 29.84 -9.75 16.27
N ALA A 6 30.19 -8.48 16.13
CA ALA A 6 29.52 -7.38 16.83
C ALA A 6 28.14 -7.11 16.22
N LEU A 7 28.02 -7.22 14.89
CA LEU A 7 26.75 -7.06 14.17
C LEU A 7 25.80 -8.22 14.51
N SER A 8 26.29 -9.47 14.50
CA SER A 8 25.53 -10.65 14.94
C SER A 8 25.03 -10.53 16.39
N ARG A 9 25.88 -10.12 17.34
CA ARG A 9 25.46 -9.90 18.74
C ARG A 9 24.44 -8.78 18.91
N CYS A 10 24.55 -7.70 18.12
CA CYS A 10 23.57 -6.62 18.13
C CYS A 10 22.21 -7.10 17.60
N VAL A 11 22.21 -7.87 16.52
CA VAL A 11 21.01 -8.48 15.94
C VAL A 11 20.37 -9.45 16.94
N GLN A 12 21.18 -10.31 17.58
CA GLN A 12 20.68 -11.26 18.57
C GLN A 12 20.02 -10.55 19.77
N ARG A 13 20.66 -9.52 20.35
CA ARG A 13 20.05 -8.75 21.46
C ARG A 13 18.74 -8.06 21.04
N LYS A 14 18.68 -7.53 19.82
CA LYS A 14 17.44 -6.94 19.28
C LYS A 14 16.35 -7.99 19.09
N LEU A 15 16.70 -9.20 18.62
CA LEU A 15 15.78 -10.33 18.50
C LEU A 15 15.26 -10.80 19.86
N GLU A 16 16.14 -10.95 20.86
CA GLU A 16 15.75 -11.32 22.23
C GLU A 16 14.81 -10.27 22.83
N SER A 17 15.12 -8.98 22.66
CA SER A 17 14.25 -7.89 23.11
C SER A 17 12.91 -7.88 22.39
N ALA A 18 12.90 -8.11 21.07
CA ALA A 18 11.67 -8.19 20.28
C ALA A 18 10.83 -9.39 20.72
N TYR A 19 11.45 -10.56 20.90
CA TYR A 19 10.79 -11.78 21.38
C TYR A 19 10.14 -11.55 22.73
N ALA A 20 10.88 -11.00 23.70
CA ALA A 20 10.36 -10.70 25.02
C ALA A 20 9.15 -9.75 24.99
N ARG A 21 9.16 -8.73 24.11
CA ARG A 21 8.03 -7.81 23.93
C ARG A 21 6.83 -8.48 23.25
N ILE A 22 7.07 -9.30 22.23
CA ILE A 22 6.00 -10.03 21.53
C ILE A 22 5.29 -10.96 22.51
N THR A 23 6.03 -11.72 23.31
CA THR A 23 5.48 -12.70 24.27
C THR A 23 4.98 -12.06 25.58
N LEU A 24 5.18 -10.76 25.78
CA LEU A 24 4.81 -10.08 27.03
C LEU A 24 3.30 -10.10 27.30
N ASN A 25 2.48 -10.06 26.24
CA ASN A 25 1.04 -9.94 26.36
C ASN A 25 0.31 -10.86 25.38
N LYS A 26 -0.70 -11.59 25.87
CA LYS A 26 -1.54 -12.47 25.02
C LYS A 26 -2.09 -11.75 23.79
N THR A 27 -2.44 -10.47 23.91
CA THR A 27 -2.97 -9.67 22.81
C THR A 27 -1.91 -9.33 21.76
N THR A 28 -0.68 -9.01 22.15
CA THR A 28 0.41 -8.72 21.20
C THR A 28 0.86 -9.99 20.49
N THR A 29 0.94 -11.12 21.22
CA THR A 29 1.19 -12.43 20.61
C THR A 29 0.12 -12.78 19.58
N PHE A 30 -1.16 -12.61 19.93
CA PHE A 30 -2.26 -12.91 19.00
C PHE A 30 -2.26 -11.97 17.78
N PHE A 31 -1.99 -10.67 17.96
CA PHE A 31 -1.84 -9.73 16.84
C PHE A 31 -0.67 -10.11 15.91
N PHE A 32 0.47 -10.51 16.47
CA PHE A 32 1.61 -10.99 15.69
C PHE A 32 1.27 -12.27 14.91
N LEU A 33 0.69 -13.27 15.57
CA LEU A 33 0.30 -14.53 14.93
C LEU A 33 -0.74 -14.31 13.84
N LEU A 34 -1.72 -13.44 14.07
CA LEU A 34 -2.70 -13.04 13.05
C LEU A 34 -2.02 -12.38 11.85
N ALA A 35 -1.11 -11.42 12.08
CA ALA A 35 -0.40 -10.73 11.02
C ALA A 35 0.48 -11.69 10.21
N LEU A 36 1.18 -12.62 10.87
CA LEU A 36 1.99 -13.64 10.21
C LEU A 36 1.14 -14.62 9.41
N ALA A 37 0.10 -15.19 10.02
CA ALA A 37 -0.78 -16.16 9.38
C ALA A 37 -1.49 -15.54 8.17
N HIS A 38 -1.99 -14.31 8.30
CA HIS A 38 -2.59 -13.58 7.18
C HIS A 38 -1.57 -13.29 6.08
N CYS A 39 -0.36 -12.80 6.41
CA CYS A 39 0.68 -12.54 5.42
C CYS A 39 1.02 -13.78 4.59
N LEU A 40 1.13 -14.94 5.24
CA LEU A 40 1.42 -16.21 4.55
C LEU A 40 0.22 -16.68 3.71
N ALA A 41 -0.99 -16.68 4.28
CA ALA A 41 -2.18 -17.13 3.57
C ALA A 41 -2.49 -16.24 2.36
N GLN A 42 -2.45 -14.92 2.52
CA GLN A 42 -2.63 -13.97 1.44
C GLN A 42 -1.50 -14.11 0.40
N GLY A 43 -0.25 -14.27 0.83
CA GLY A 43 0.87 -14.50 -0.08
C GLY A 43 0.67 -15.73 -0.96
N ILE A 44 0.16 -16.84 -0.40
CA ILE A 44 -0.14 -18.07 -1.14
C ILE A 44 -1.29 -17.86 -2.13
N ILE A 45 -2.37 -17.18 -1.72
CA ILE A 45 -3.51 -16.89 -2.59
C ILE A 45 -3.07 -16.03 -3.78
N GLN A 46 -2.33 -14.95 -3.51
CA GLN A 46 -1.83 -14.04 -4.55
C GLN A 46 -0.79 -14.71 -5.46
N ALA A 47 0.05 -15.60 -4.93
CA ALA A 47 0.94 -16.42 -5.76
C ALA A 47 0.18 -17.41 -6.66
N THR A 48 -0.96 -17.92 -6.20
CA THR A 48 -1.84 -18.80 -6.99
C THR A 48 -2.49 -18.01 -8.13
N LEU A 49 -3.04 -16.83 -7.83
CA LEU A 49 -3.59 -15.92 -8.84
C LEU A 49 -2.53 -15.56 -9.89
N PHE A 50 -1.33 -15.18 -9.45
CA PHE A 50 -0.20 -14.91 -10.33
C PHE A 50 0.16 -16.11 -11.21
N SER A 51 0.17 -17.33 -10.66
CA SER A 51 0.49 -18.54 -11.40
C SER A 51 -0.55 -18.85 -12.48
N VAL A 52 -1.83 -18.67 -12.17
CA VAL A 52 -2.93 -18.82 -13.14
C VAL A 52 -2.73 -17.84 -14.28
N ASP A 53 -2.60 -16.54 -13.99
CA ASP A 53 -2.42 -15.54 -15.05
C ASP A 53 -1.13 -15.75 -15.84
N SER A 54 -0.05 -16.19 -15.19
CA SER A 54 1.22 -16.48 -15.87
C SER A 54 1.10 -17.65 -16.85
N ALA A 55 0.31 -18.68 -16.52
CA ALA A 55 0.08 -19.81 -17.41
C ALA A 55 -0.70 -19.38 -18.66
N TYR A 56 -1.78 -18.61 -18.49
CA TYR A 56 -2.57 -18.10 -19.62
C TYR A 56 -1.79 -17.06 -20.43
N THR A 57 -1.03 -16.18 -19.79
CA THR A 57 -0.16 -15.22 -20.49
C THR A 57 0.87 -15.96 -21.35
N SER A 58 1.54 -16.99 -20.81
CA SER A 58 2.52 -17.79 -21.57
C SER A 58 1.90 -18.50 -22.77
N LEU A 59 0.66 -19.00 -22.65
CA LEU A 59 -0.08 -19.57 -23.77
C LEU A 59 -0.35 -18.52 -24.85
N LEU A 60 -0.83 -17.33 -24.45
CA LEU A 60 -1.11 -16.23 -25.38
C LEU A 60 0.15 -15.71 -26.06
N ASP A 61 1.25 -15.54 -25.31
CA ASP A 61 2.56 -15.18 -25.84
C ASP A 61 3.00 -16.19 -26.90
N SER A 62 2.85 -17.49 -26.61
CA SER A 62 3.21 -18.55 -27.55
C SER A 62 2.35 -18.51 -28.83
N ILE A 63 1.04 -18.23 -28.72
CA ILE A 63 0.13 -18.11 -29.88
C ILE A 63 0.47 -16.87 -30.71
N ILE A 64 0.67 -15.72 -30.06
CA ILE A 64 0.90 -14.43 -30.72
C ILE A 64 2.29 -14.38 -31.34
N ASP A 65 3.32 -14.85 -30.65
CA ASP A 65 4.69 -14.86 -31.18
C ASP A 65 4.78 -15.71 -32.45
N GLN A 66 4.06 -16.83 -32.50
CA GLN A 66 4.02 -17.66 -33.70
C GLN A 66 3.34 -17.00 -34.91
N THR A 67 2.44 -16.03 -34.73
CA THR A 67 1.87 -15.29 -35.88
C THR A 67 2.67 -14.04 -36.25
N VAL A 68 3.23 -13.35 -35.27
CA VAL A 68 4.02 -12.13 -35.49
C VAL A 68 5.33 -12.43 -36.21
N ILE A 69 6.01 -13.54 -35.86
CA ILE A 69 7.28 -13.96 -36.48
C ILE A 69 7.17 -14.15 -38.01
N TYR A 70 5.98 -14.30 -38.59
CA TYR A 70 5.88 -14.61 -40.03
C TYR A 70 5.07 -13.61 -40.85
N THR A 71 4.53 -12.58 -40.21
CA THR A 71 3.78 -11.51 -40.90
C THR A 71 4.64 -10.31 -41.25
N ASP A 72 5.79 -10.12 -40.61
CA ASP A 72 6.78 -9.09 -40.99
C ASP A 72 8.23 -9.56 -40.70
N PRO A 73 9.00 -10.00 -41.72
CA PRO A 73 10.38 -10.44 -41.54
C PRO A 73 11.34 -9.30 -41.13
N VAL A 74 10.95 -8.02 -41.28
CA VAL A 74 11.79 -6.87 -40.91
C VAL A 74 11.79 -6.65 -39.39
N THR A 75 10.69 -6.97 -38.69
CA THR A 75 10.61 -6.92 -37.22
C THR A 75 11.29 -8.11 -36.54
N LEU A 76 11.56 -9.19 -37.26
CA LEU A 76 12.26 -10.41 -36.80
C LEU A 76 13.71 -10.18 -36.38
N ALA A 77 14.40 -9.22 -37.00
CA ALA A 77 15.76 -8.82 -36.63
C ALA A 77 15.84 -8.13 -35.25
N LYS A 78 14.69 -7.83 -34.65
CA LYS A 78 14.54 -7.12 -33.38
C LYS A 78 13.91 -7.99 -32.29
N LYS A 79 14.29 -9.27 -32.19
CA LYS A 79 13.75 -10.28 -31.25
C LYS A 79 13.74 -9.90 -29.74
N ASN A 80 14.35 -8.78 -29.34
CA ASN A 80 14.27 -8.21 -27.98
C ASN A 80 13.31 -7.00 -27.87
N ILE A 81 12.42 -6.81 -28.86
CA ILE A 81 11.60 -5.61 -28.96
C ILE A 81 10.16 -5.95 -28.57
N ALA A 82 9.79 -5.59 -27.33
CA ALA A 82 8.43 -5.55 -26.80
C ALA A 82 7.39 -5.15 -27.87
N PRO A 83 6.16 -5.73 -27.84
CA PRO A 83 5.13 -5.46 -28.83
C PRO A 83 4.96 -3.95 -29.02
N THR A 84 4.94 -3.48 -30.27
CA THR A 84 4.83 -2.04 -30.59
C THR A 84 3.43 -1.49 -30.39
N ASN A 85 2.45 -2.38 -30.29
CA ASN A 85 1.05 -2.02 -30.33
C ASN A 85 0.41 -2.30 -28.97
N PHE A 86 -0.62 -1.54 -28.64
CA PHE A 86 -1.48 -1.80 -27.49
C PHE A 86 -2.93 -1.85 -27.96
N THR A 87 -3.77 -2.46 -27.15
CA THR A 87 -5.19 -2.60 -27.46
C THR A 87 -6.03 -1.59 -26.69
N TYR A 88 -7.14 -1.19 -27.29
CA TYR A 88 -8.12 -0.31 -26.70
C TYR A 88 -9.52 -0.82 -27.03
N LEU A 89 -10.26 -1.19 -25.99
CA LEU A 89 -11.65 -1.62 -26.11
C LEU A 89 -12.57 -0.42 -25.86
N ARG A 90 -13.40 -0.08 -26.85
CA ARG A 90 -14.44 0.95 -26.75
C ARG A 90 -15.80 0.27 -26.83
N GLY A 91 -16.76 0.65 -26.00
CA GLY A 91 -18.15 0.16 -26.12
C GLY A 91 -18.85 -0.23 -24.83
N ASP A 92 -18.17 -0.25 -23.68
CA ASP A 92 -18.85 -0.54 -22.41
C ASP A 92 -19.75 0.64 -22.01
N ARG A 93 -21.06 0.50 -22.22
CA ARG A 93 -22.07 1.48 -21.78
C ARG A 93 -22.39 1.38 -20.29
N GLY A 94 -21.77 0.47 -19.53
CA GLY A 94 -21.96 0.33 -18.09
C GLY A 94 -23.35 -0.16 -17.64
N ASN A 95 -24.33 -0.19 -18.55
CA ASN A 95 -25.70 -0.63 -18.28
C ASN A 95 -25.89 -2.16 -18.36
N GLY A 96 -24.80 -2.93 -18.43
CA GLY A 96 -24.83 -4.38 -18.62
C GLY A 96 -25.21 -4.82 -20.03
N ASP A 97 -25.31 -3.89 -20.97
CA ASP A 97 -25.42 -4.16 -22.41
C ASP A 97 -24.01 -4.39 -22.98
N PHE A 98 -23.75 -5.61 -23.42
CA PHE A 98 -22.46 -6.07 -23.96
C PHE A 98 -22.41 -5.97 -25.50
N SER A 99 -23.29 -5.16 -26.12
CA SER A 99 -23.29 -4.91 -27.56
C SER A 99 -22.46 -3.69 -27.96
N GLY A 100 -21.94 -3.68 -29.18
CA GLY A 100 -21.23 -2.54 -29.76
C GLY A 100 -19.78 -2.38 -29.30
N PHE A 101 -19.12 -3.48 -28.92
CA PHE A 101 -17.68 -3.45 -28.67
C PHE A 101 -16.91 -3.23 -29.96
N VAL A 102 -16.02 -2.24 -29.92
CA VAL A 102 -15.02 -1.97 -30.96
C VAL A 102 -13.64 -2.09 -30.32
N LEU A 103 -12.93 -3.15 -30.69
CA LEU A 103 -11.55 -3.36 -30.31
C LEU A 103 -10.64 -2.74 -31.37
N LYS A 104 -9.79 -1.82 -30.92
CA LYS A 104 -8.79 -1.18 -31.76
C LYS A 104 -7.39 -1.58 -31.30
N MET A 105 -6.50 -1.77 -32.25
CA MET A 105 -5.07 -1.95 -32.02
C MET A 105 -4.36 -0.69 -32.50
N CYS A 106 -3.58 -0.09 -31.62
CA CYS A 106 -3.02 1.24 -31.83
C CYS A 106 -1.50 1.20 -31.72
N ASN A 107 -0.83 1.94 -32.60
CA ASN A 107 0.62 2.16 -32.53
C ASN A 107 0.96 3.38 -31.65
N ASP A 108 -0.01 4.27 -31.46
CA ASP A 108 0.09 5.46 -30.62
C ASP A 108 -1.27 5.70 -29.92
N ILE A 109 -1.24 6.39 -28.78
CA ILE A 109 -2.39 6.57 -27.91
C ILE A 109 -3.51 7.32 -28.63
N PRO A 110 -4.75 6.78 -28.64
CA PRO A 110 -5.85 7.42 -29.34
C PRO A 110 -6.23 8.74 -28.65
N PHE A 111 -6.09 9.86 -29.36
CA PHE A 111 -6.54 11.19 -28.89
C PHE A 111 -7.52 11.84 -29.87
N SER A 112 -8.47 12.60 -29.34
CA SER A 112 -9.37 13.43 -30.13
C SER A 112 -8.59 14.50 -30.89
N GLY A 113 -8.64 14.48 -32.22
CA GLY A 113 -8.09 15.54 -33.08
C GLY A 113 -6.88 15.15 -33.93
N LEU A 114 -6.36 13.93 -33.85
CA LEU A 114 -5.49 13.42 -34.91
C LEU A 114 -6.34 13.00 -36.12
N PRO A 115 -5.89 13.30 -37.36
CA PRO A 115 -6.48 12.68 -38.54
C PRO A 115 -6.39 11.15 -38.37
N SER A 116 -7.44 10.45 -38.80
CA SER A 116 -7.58 9.00 -38.63
C SER A 116 -6.29 8.25 -39.00
N ASP A 117 -6.03 7.14 -38.30
CA ASP A 117 -5.15 6.01 -38.70
C ASP A 117 -4.01 5.62 -37.73
N ALA A 118 -3.94 6.18 -36.51
CA ALA A 118 -3.03 5.62 -35.49
C ALA A 118 -3.49 4.25 -34.93
N CYS A 119 -4.77 3.94 -35.13
CA CYS A 119 -5.42 2.73 -34.64
C CYS A 119 -6.16 2.03 -35.78
N ILE A 120 -5.99 0.71 -35.85
CA ILE A 120 -6.69 -0.16 -36.77
C ILE A 120 -7.79 -0.87 -35.99
N GLU A 121 -8.99 -0.89 -36.54
CA GLU A 121 -10.09 -1.69 -36.00
C GLU A 121 -9.81 -3.18 -36.25
N VAL A 122 -9.71 -3.93 -35.16
CA VAL A 122 -9.46 -5.38 -35.19
C VAL A 122 -10.76 -6.15 -35.02
N PHE A 123 -11.71 -5.58 -34.29
CA PHE A 123 -13.02 -6.19 -34.12
C PHE A 123 -14.06 -5.09 -33.90
N ALA A 124 -15.21 -5.22 -34.57
CA ALA A 124 -16.39 -4.40 -34.35
C ALA A 124 -17.60 -5.35 -34.33
N ASP A 125 -18.39 -5.23 -33.27
CA ASP A 125 -19.62 -6.00 -33.11
C ASP A 125 -20.61 -5.66 -34.24
N GLY A 126 -21.00 -6.67 -35.04
CA GLY A 126 -21.98 -6.55 -36.13
C GLY A 126 -21.44 -6.52 -37.56
N ASP A 127 -20.13 -6.38 -37.79
CA ASP A 127 -19.59 -6.07 -39.14
C ASP A 127 -19.03 -7.26 -39.95
N VAL A 128 -19.05 -8.50 -39.44
CA VAL A 128 -18.46 -9.64 -40.16
C VAL A 128 -19.52 -10.68 -40.54
N PRO A 129 -20.11 -10.61 -41.75
CA PRO A 129 -20.86 -11.72 -42.31
C PRO A 129 -19.87 -12.85 -42.63
N PHE A 130 -19.82 -13.87 -41.78
CA PHE A 130 -19.08 -15.09 -42.09
C PHE A 130 -19.80 -15.90 -43.15
N PRO A 131 -19.08 -16.58 -44.05
CA PRO A 131 -19.69 -17.46 -45.04
C PRO A 131 -20.57 -18.51 -44.35
N GLU A 132 -21.82 -18.62 -44.80
CA GLU A 132 -22.80 -19.60 -44.32
C GLU A 132 -22.21 -21.00 -44.36
N GLY A 133 -21.89 -21.53 -43.18
CA GLY A 133 -21.44 -22.90 -42.96
C GLY A 133 -21.79 -23.30 -41.52
N GLU A 134 -22.03 -24.60 -41.30
CA GLU A 134 -22.34 -25.16 -39.97
C GLU A 134 -21.42 -24.56 -38.91
N ALA A 135 -22.00 -23.87 -37.93
CA ALA A 135 -21.25 -23.26 -36.84
C ALA A 135 -20.51 -24.37 -36.08
N PRO A 136 -19.17 -24.40 -36.10
CA PRO A 136 -18.44 -25.38 -35.32
C PRO A 136 -18.70 -25.10 -33.83
N VAL A 137 -18.95 -26.17 -33.06
CA VAL A 137 -19.08 -26.10 -31.60
C VAL A 137 -17.79 -25.49 -31.04
N PRO A 138 -17.86 -24.48 -30.14
CA PRO A 138 -16.67 -23.87 -29.56
C PRO A 138 -15.81 -24.94 -28.88
N VAL A 139 -14.58 -25.08 -29.36
CA VAL A 139 -13.59 -26.00 -28.77
C VAL A 139 -13.13 -25.44 -27.43
N GLN A 140 -13.21 -26.26 -26.39
CA GLN A 140 -12.71 -25.94 -25.05
C GLN A 140 -11.24 -26.36 -24.91
N LEU A 141 -10.40 -25.42 -24.50
CA LEU A 141 -8.98 -25.69 -24.23
C LEU A 141 -8.71 -25.70 -22.72
N HIS A 142 -8.19 -26.82 -22.21
CA HIS A 142 -7.73 -26.92 -20.82
C HIS A 142 -6.23 -26.59 -20.71
N THR A 143 -5.91 -25.38 -20.29
CA THR A 143 -4.56 -24.79 -20.13
C THR A 143 -3.51 -25.61 -19.37
N MET A 144 -3.92 -26.60 -18.56
CA MET A 144 -2.98 -27.52 -17.89
C MET A 144 -2.34 -28.55 -18.83
N GLN A 145 -2.80 -28.64 -20.08
CA GLN A 145 -2.23 -29.56 -21.07
C GLN A 145 -1.12 -28.90 -21.88
N LYS A 146 -0.13 -29.70 -22.27
CA LYS A 146 0.92 -29.27 -23.20
C LYS A 146 0.34 -29.18 -24.60
N TYR A 147 0.22 -27.96 -25.10
CA TYR A 147 -0.14 -27.69 -26.50
C TYR A 147 1.12 -27.51 -27.33
N GLN A 148 1.12 -28.08 -28.53
CA GLN A 148 2.09 -27.74 -29.56
C GLN A 148 1.40 -26.83 -30.56
N LEU A 149 2.03 -25.70 -30.87
CA LEU A 149 1.49 -24.73 -31.81
C LEU A 149 2.24 -24.88 -33.13
N ARG A 150 1.48 -25.02 -34.23
CA ARG A 150 2.03 -25.20 -35.58
C ARG A 150 1.57 -24.04 -36.48
N PRO A 151 2.49 -23.30 -37.11
CA PRO A 151 2.11 -22.27 -38.08
C PRO A 151 1.45 -22.91 -39.31
N VAL A 152 0.37 -22.30 -39.79
CA VAL A 152 -0.34 -22.67 -41.01
C VAL A 152 0.01 -21.67 -42.11
N TYR A 153 0.61 -22.17 -43.18
CA TYR A 153 1.06 -21.36 -44.30
C TYR A 153 0.03 -21.34 -45.43
N ASP A 154 -0.07 -20.19 -46.08
CA ASP A 154 -0.71 -20.09 -47.38
C ASP A 154 0.04 -20.93 -48.40
N LYS A 155 -0.69 -21.76 -49.15
CA LYS A 155 -0.13 -22.59 -50.22
C LYS A 155 0.51 -21.73 -51.31
N ASN A 156 0.03 -20.50 -51.51
CA ASN A 156 0.46 -19.66 -52.62
C ASN A 156 1.56 -18.67 -52.21
N THR A 157 1.45 -18.03 -51.04
CA THR A 157 2.33 -16.92 -50.65
C THR A 157 3.42 -17.31 -49.67
N SER A 158 3.40 -18.53 -49.10
CA SER A 158 4.26 -18.94 -47.98
C SER A 158 4.14 -18.04 -46.74
N LEU A 159 3.14 -17.15 -46.68
CA LEU A 159 2.83 -16.33 -45.52
C LEU A 159 2.04 -17.15 -44.50
N VAL A 160 2.23 -16.89 -43.22
CA VAL A 160 1.44 -17.54 -42.17
C VAL A 160 0.05 -16.92 -42.11
N ILE A 161 -0.96 -17.73 -42.40
CA ILE A 161 -2.38 -17.33 -42.33
C ILE A 161 -2.91 -17.50 -40.89
N GLY A 162 -2.29 -18.37 -40.10
CA GLY A 162 -2.74 -18.63 -38.74
C GLY A 162 -1.93 -19.68 -38.00
N VAL A 163 -2.43 -20.08 -36.85
CA VAL A 163 -1.82 -21.10 -35.98
C VAL A 163 -2.81 -22.23 -35.74
N ASP A 164 -2.34 -23.46 -35.91
CA ASP A 164 -3.07 -24.67 -35.54
C ASP A 164 -2.62 -25.15 -34.15
N ILE A 165 -3.58 -25.55 -33.32
CA ILE A 165 -3.35 -26.01 -31.95
C ILE A 165 -3.40 -27.53 -31.94
N LEU A 166 -2.25 -28.15 -31.70
CA LEU A 166 -2.10 -29.59 -31.63
C LEU A 166 -2.13 -30.05 -30.17
N GLN A 167 -2.98 -31.02 -29.88
CA GLN A 167 -3.04 -31.71 -28.60
C GLN A 167 -2.41 -33.10 -28.78
N ASN A 168 -1.31 -33.37 -28.08
CA ASN A 168 -0.54 -34.62 -28.23
C ASN A 168 -0.19 -34.95 -29.69
N GLU A 169 0.34 -33.96 -30.42
CA GLU A 169 0.76 -34.06 -31.84
C GLU A 169 -0.37 -34.32 -32.85
N ARG A 170 -1.64 -34.33 -32.40
CA ARG A 170 -2.80 -34.47 -33.27
C ARG A 170 -3.59 -33.16 -33.32
N PRO A 171 -4.12 -32.77 -34.49
CA PRO A 171 -5.03 -31.65 -34.57
C PRO A 171 -6.27 -31.98 -33.75
N ILE A 172 -6.70 -31.03 -32.92
CA ILE A 172 -7.93 -31.17 -32.15
C ILE A 172 -9.07 -31.25 -33.19
N ARG A 173 -9.82 -32.35 -33.21
CA ARG A 173 -10.98 -32.49 -34.10
C ARG A 173 -11.87 -31.27 -33.87
N SER A 174 -12.21 -30.55 -34.95
CA SER A 174 -13.03 -29.33 -34.96
C SER A 174 -12.38 -28.04 -34.41
N SER A 175 -11.09 -28.01 -34.06
CA SER A 175 -10.47 -26.71 -33.74
C SER A 175 -10.25 -25.90 -35.00
N PRO A 176 -10.82 -24.69 -35.10
CA PRO A 176 -10.54 -23.81 -36.21
C PRO A 176 -9.06 -23.38 -36.15
N VAL A 177 -8.45 -23.18 -37.32
CA VAL A 177 -7.14 -22.53 -37.42
C VAL A 177 -7.29 -21.10 -36.91
N LEU A 178 -6.48 -20.68 -35.93
CA LEU A 178 -6.50 -19.33 -35.39
C LEU A 178 -5.97 -18.37 -36.44
N THR A 179 -6.86 -17.63 -37.09
CA THR A 179 -6.51 -16.64 -38.11
C THR A 179 -5.64 -15.52 -37.54
N THR A 180 -4.87 -14.85 -38.41
CA THR A 180 -4.11 -13.64 -38.02
C THR A 180 -5.00 -12.60 -37.32
N GLN A 181 -6.24 -12.42 -37.79
CA GLN A 181 -7.19 -11.53 -37.15
C GLN A 181 -7.54 -11.97 -35.73
N CYS A 182 -7.80 -13.27 -35.51
CA CYS A 182 -8.03 -13.80 -34.17
C CYS A 182 -6.85 -13.50 -33.24
N THR A 183 -5.61 -13.73 -33.70
CA THR A 183 -4.43 -13.49 -32.84
C THR A 183 -4.23 -12.03 -32.47
N LYS A 184 -4.66 -11.07 -33.32
CA LYS A 184 -4.67 -9.65 -32.95
C LYS A 184 -5.69 -9.32 -31.86
N VAL A 185 -6.85 -9.99 -31.86
CA VAL A 185 -7.86 -9.81 -30.78
C VAL A 185 -7.33 -10.38 -29.46
N LEU A 186 -6.55 -11.47 -29.49
CA LEU A 186 -5.93 -12.08 -28.29
C LEU A 186 -4.88 -11.20 -27.60
N ASP A 187 -4.44 -10.11 -28.23
CA ASP A 187 -3.52 -9.14 -27.62
C ASP A 187 -4.15 -8.40 -26.42
N TYR A 188 -5.48 -8.17 -26.46
CA TYR A 188 -6.24 -7.52 -25.39
C TYR A 188 -6.22 -8.28 -24.06
N PRO A 189 -6.64 -9.55 -24.00
CA PRO A 189 -6.57 -10.31 -22.76
C PRO A 189 -5.13 -10.55 -22.32
N ARG A 190 -4.16 -10.68 -23.24
CA ARG A 190 -2.72 -10.73 -22.86
C ARG A 190 -2.32 -9.48 -22.08
N GLN A 191 -2.70 -8.29 -22.55
CA GLN A 191 -2.42 -7.03 -21.86
C GLN A 191 -3.09 -6.98 -20.47
N LEU A 192 -4.34 -7.43 -20.37
CA LEU A 192 -5.09 -7.46 -19.12
C LEU A 192 -4.49 -8.43 -18.09
N LEU A 193 -4.11 -9.64 -18.52
CA LEU A 193 -3.47 -10.64 -17.66
C LEU A 193 -2.08 -10.20 -17.19
N ASN A 194 -1.29 -9.55 -18.05
CA ASN A 194 -0.02 -8.98 -17.63
C ASN A 194 -0.20 -7.90 -16.55
N ASN A 195 -1.24 -7.07 -16.66
CA ASN A 195 -1.59 -6.10 -15.62
C ASN A 195 -2.07 -6.76 -14.33
N ALA A 196 -2.83 -7.86 -14.43
CA ALA A 196 -3.27 -8.64 -13.27
C ALA A 196 -2.08 -9.31 -12.54
N ARG A 197 -1.10 -9.87 -13.27
CA ARG A 197 0.14 -10.41 -12.68
C ARG A 197 0.91 -9.37 -11.87
N ARG A 198 1.02 -8.14 -12.39
CA ARG A 198 1.70 -7.02 -11.70
C ARG A 198 0.96 -6.58 -10.44
N GLU A 199 -0.37 -6.60 -10.50
CA GLU A 199 -1.23 -6.34 -9.36
C GLU A 199 -1.05 -7.40 -8.26
N ASP A 200 -1.13 -8.69 -8.62
CA ASP A 200 -0.97 -9.81 -7.68
C ASP A 200 0.43 -9.76 -7.03
N LEU A 201 1.48 -9.49 -7.82
CA LEU A 201 2.85 -9.31 -7.32
C LEU A 201 2.96 -8.14 -6.34
N SER A 202 2.30 -7.02 -6.64
CA SER A 202 2.26 -5.85 -5.76
C SER A 202 1.57 -6.16 -4.44
N PHE A 203 0.49 -6.94 -4.46
CA PHE A 203 -0.16 -7.40 -3.23
C PHE A 203 0.74 -8.27 -2.38
N ILE A 204 1.52 -9.19 -2.97
CA ILE A 204 2.51 -9.99 -2.24
C ILE A 204 3.48 -9.06 -1.48
N PHE A 205 4.04 -8.04 -2.15
CA PHE A 205 4.93 -7.07 -1.50
C PHE A 205 4.23 -6.25 -0.42
N ILE A 206 3.00 -5.79 -0.66
CA ILE A 206 2.21 -5.05 0.33
C ILE A 206 1.97 -5.90 1.58
N GLN A 207 1.74 -7.21 1.45
CA GLN A 207 1.56 -8.09 2.62
C GLN A 207 2.82 -8.23 3.47
N PHE A 208 3.98 -8.45 2.83
CA PHE A 208 5.24 -8.49 3.57
C PHE A 208 5.54 -7.17 4.26
N TRP A 209 5.25 -6.04 3.60
CA TRP A 209 5.35 -4.73 4.22
C TRP A 209 4.40 -4.56 5.41
N LEU A 210 3.13 -4.96 5.27
CA LEU A 210 2.14 -4.89 6.37
C LEU A 210 2.55 -5.74 7.56
N PHE A 211 3.12 -6.92 7.31
CA PHE A 211 3.71 -7.75 8.36
C PHE A 211 4.87 -7.02 9.04
N GLY A 212 5.81 -6.45 8.27
CA GLY A 212 6.91 -5.65 8.80
C GLY A 212 6.45 -4.49 9.68
N VAL A 213 5.43 -3.73 9.23
CA VAL A 213 4.84 -2.63 10.01
C VAL A 213 4.11 -3.15 11.26
N SER A 214 3.45 -4.31 11.19
CA SER A 214 2.82 -4.95 12.35
C SER A 214 3.84 -5.35 13.41
N VAL A 215 5.00 -5.88 13.00
CA VAL A 215 6.11 -6.19 13.91
C VAL A 215 6.67 -4.90 14.53
N ALA A 216 6.87 -3.85 13.73
CA ALA A 216 7.30 -2.55 14.23
C ALA A 216 6.29 -1.93 15.21
N ALA A 217 4.98 -2.11 14.96
CA ALA A 217 3.92 -1.65 15.85
C ALA A 217 4.05 -2.26 17.25
N ILE A 218 4.29 -3.57 17.33
CA ILE A 218 4.49 -4.28 18.61
C ILE A 218 5.82 -3.90 19.25
N MET A 219 6.92 -3.88 18.47
CA MET A 219 8.25 -3.60 19.03
C MET A 219 8.34 -2.23 19.66
N TYR A 220 7.69 -1.23 19.06
CA TYR A 220 7.75 0.17 19.50
C TYR A 220 6.51 0.65 20.26
N ASP A 221 5.57 -0.24 20.56
CA ASP A 221 4.26 0.11 21.15
C ASP A 221 3.58 1.28 20.40
N SER A 222 3.65 1.21 19.06
CA SER A 222 3.39 2.34 18.16
C SER A 222 1.96 2.33 17.64
N ILE A 223 1.12 3.18 18.23
CA ILE A 223 -0.24 3.49 17.78
C ILE A 223 -0.33 3.79 16.26
N PRO A 224 0.52 4.65 15.66
CA PRO A 224 0.36 5.01 14.26
C PRO A 224 0.64 3.83 13.33
N HIS A 225 1.58 2.95 13.64
CA HIS A 225 1.78 1.73 12.85
C HIS A 225 0.57 0.80 12.90
N THR A 226 -0.03 0.61 14.09
CA THR A 226 -1.26 -0.18 14.24
C THR A 226 -2.40 0.39 13.40
N LEU A 227 -2.61 1.71 13.44
CA LEU A 227 -3.66 2.37 12.66
C LEU A 227 -3.38 2.30 11.15
N SER A 228 -2.13 2.46 10.70
CA SER A 228 -1.77 2.28 9.29
C SER A 228 -2.07 0.86 8.81
N VAL A 229 -1.73 -0.17 9.58
CA VAL A 229 -2.08 -1.55 9.24
C VAL A 229 -3.59 -1.72 9.11
N LEU A 230 -4.37 -1.16 10.04
CA LEU A 230 -5.83 -1.23 10.01
C LEU A 230 -6.43 -0.59 8.74
N PHE A 231 -5.99 0.61 8.37
CA PHE A 231 -6.47 1.29 7.17
C PHE A 231 -6.05 0.58 5.89
N ALA A 232 -4.81 0.10 5.81
CA ALA A 232 -4.35 -0.68 4.66
C ALA A 232 -5.13 -1.98 4.51
N ARG A 233 -5.48 -2.65 5.61
CA ARG A 233 -6.38 -3.83 5.61
C ARG A 233 -7.75 -3.48 5.05
N ALA A 234 -8.35 -2.36 5.48
CA ALA A 234 -9.65 -1.92 4.98
C ALA A 234 -9.63 -1.66 3.46
N LEU A 235 -8.57 -1.02 2.97
CA LEU A 235 -8.37 -0.79 1.53
C LEU A 235 -8.15 -2.09 0.76
N ALA A 236 -7.36 -3.02 1.30
CA ALA A 236 -7.17 -4.34 0.70
C ALA A 236 -8.48 -5.14 0.62
N THR A 237 -9.32 -5.10 1.66
CA THR A 237 -10.65 -5.72 1.64
C THR A 237 -11.53 -5.11 0.55
N GLY A 238 -11.59 -3.77 0.46
CA GLY A 238 -12.34 -3.10 -0.60
C GLY A 238 -11.85 -3.48 -2.00
N TRP A 239 -10.52 -3.56 -2.17
CA TRP A 239 -9.91 -3.96 -3.44
C TRP A 239 -10.23 -5.41 -3.82
N SER A 240 -10.15 -6.36 -2.87
CA SER A 240 -10.48 -7.76 -3.13
C SER A 240 -11.91 -7.95 -3.68
N GLY A 241 -12.87 -7.18 -3.15
CA GLY A 241 -14.25 -7.15 -3.68
C GLY A 241 -14.34 -6.60 -5.10
N TYR A 242 -13.61 -5.53 -5.39
CA TYR A 242 -13.53 -4.97 -6.74
C TYR A 242 -12.86 -5.93 -7.74
N ALA A 243 -11.79 -6.61 -7.33
CA ALA A 243 -11.08 -7.59 -8.14
C ALA A 243 -12.00 -8.74 -8.58
N LEU A 244 -12.78 -9.32 -7.65
CA LEU A 244 -13.75 -10.36 -7.97
C LEU A 244 -14.82 -9.90 -8.96
N TRP A 245 -15.35 -8.69 -8.78
CA TRP A 245 -16.30 -8.12 -9.74
C TRP A 245 -15.67 -7.96 -11.13
N ARG A 246 -14.45 -7.42 -11.18
CA ARG A 246 -13.70 -7.18 -12.43
C ARG A 246 -13.41 -8.49 -13.16
N THR A 247 -13.02 -9.56 -12.46
CA THR A 247 -12.78 -10.88 -13.06
C THR A 247 -14.05 -11.42 -13.73
N LYS A 248 -15.20 -11.34 -13.05
CA LYS A 248 -16.49 -11.73 -13.64
C LYS A 248 -16.91 -10.87 -14.83
N HIS A 249 -16.66 -9.56 -14.77
CA HIS A 249 -16.93 -8.65 -15.88
C HIS A 249 -16.06 -9.00 -17.09
N ASN A 250 -14.76 -9.19 -16.90
CA ASN A 250 -13.82 -9.55 -17.96
C ASN A 250 -14.14 -10.91 -18.59
N SER A 251 -14.59 -11.89 -17.80
CA SER A 251 -15.06 -13.19 -18.32
C SER A 251 -16.16 -13.00 -19.37
N LYS A 252 -17.16 -12.16 -19.09
CA LYS A 252 -18.25 -11.87 -20.03
C LYS A 252 -17.74 -11.14 -21.27
N VAL A 253 -16.85 -10.17 -21.09
CA VAL A 253 -16.21 -9.46 -22.22
C VAL A 253 -15.46 -10.46 -23.10
N PHE A 254 -14.75 -11.42 -22.53
CA PHE A 254 -14.04 -12.46 -23.28
C PHE A 254 -15.02 -13.42 -24.00
N GLU A 255 -16.11 -13.82 -23.35
CA GLU A 255 -17.15 -14.62 -23.99
C GLU A 255 -17.70 -13.91 -25.24
N THR A 256 -18.00 -12.61 -25.13
CA THR A 256 -18.49 -11.79 -26.25
C THR A 256 -17.44 -11.62 -27.36
N LEU A 257 -16.17 -11.39 -27.02
CA LEU A 257 -15.10 -11.13 -28.00
C LEU A 257 -14.58 -12.38 -28.71
N PHE A 258 -14.65 -13.57 -28.08
CA PHE A 258 -13.96 -14.77 -28.56
C PHE A 258 -14.84 -15.98 -28.85
N ILE A 259 -15.98 -16.11 -28.17
CA ILE A 259 -16.83 -17.30 -28.25
C ILE A 259 -18.06 -17.06 -29.13
N GLY A 260 -18.55 -15.82 -29.24
CA GLY A 260 -19.73 -15.48 -30.04
C GLY A 260 -19.64 -15.87 -31.52
N ASP A 261 -20.80 -16.12 -32.13
CA ASP A 261 -20.91 -16.59 -33.52
C ASP A 261 -20.29 -15.64 -34.55
N ASN A 262 -20.27 -14.33 -34.25
CA ASN A 262 -19.73 -13.29 -35.13
C ASN A 262 -18.27 -12.91 -34.81
N THR A 263 -17.54 -13.75 -34.06
CA THR A 263 -16.15 -13.48 -33.69
C THR A 263 -15.14 -14.16 -34.61
N PRO A 264 -13.93 -13.60 -34.82
CA PRO A 264 -12.90 -14.19 -35.67
C PRO A 264 -12.21 -15.42 -35.06
N CYS A 265 -12.39 -15.66 -33.76
CA CYS A 265 -11.70 -16.71 -33.02
C CYS A 265 -12.52 -18.00 -32.85
N ARG A 266 -13.81 -17.89 -32.46
CA ARG A 266 -14.74 -19.01 -32.20
C ARG A 266 -14.12 -20.15 -31.36
N ILE A 267 -13.29 -19.80 -30.38
CA ILE A 267 -12.58 -20.75 -29.53
C ILE A 267 -12.69 -20.31 -28.07
N ASN A 268 -12.94 -21.26 -27.18
CA ASN A 268 -12.94 -20.99 -25.75
C ASN A 268 -11.54 -21.29 -25.17
N LEU A 269 -10.66 -20.29 -25.26
CA LEU A 269 -9.34 -20.32 -24.61
C LEU A 269 -9.40 -20.00 -23.11
N TRP A 270 -10.54 -19.52 -22.61
CA TRP A 270 -10.70 -18.99 -21.26
C TRP A 270 -11.37 -19.98 -20.32
N ASP A 271 -11.67 -21.18 -20.83
CA ASP A 271 -12.28 -22.24 -20.04
C ASP A 271 -11.36 -22.57 -18.85
N GLY A 272 -11.93 -22.50 -17.65
CA GLY A 272 -11.19 -22.67 -16.40
C GLY A 272 -10.43 -21.45 -15.89
N TRP A 273 -10.08 -20.41 -16.69
CA TRP A 273 -9.34 -19.23 -16.17
C TRP A 273 -10.18 -18.48 -15.15
N SER A 274 -11.38 -18.10 -15.60
CA SER A 274 -12.33 -17.32 -14.80
C SER A 274 -12.71 -18.09 -13.54
N GLN A 275 -12.98 -19.38 -13.67
CA GLN A 275 -13.32 -20.25 -12.53
C GLN A 275 -12.15 -20.38 -11.55
N ALA A 276 -10.94 -20.71 -12.03
CA ALA A 276 -9.76 -20.86 -11.18
C ALA A 276 -9.41 -19.55 -10.45
N ARG A 277 -9.57 -18.40 -11.13
CA ARG A 277 -9.33 -17.09 -10.52
C ARG A 277 -10.40 -16.77 -9.47
N VAL A 278 -11.68 -16.99 -9.78
CA VAL A 278 -12.79 -16.81 -8.82
C VAL A 278 -12.64 -17.74 -7.61
N ASP A 279 -12.21 -18.97 -7.81
CA ASP A 279 -11.97 -19.96 -6.74
C ASP A 279 -10.86 -19.52 -5.77
N ALA A 280 -9.90 -18.71 -6.23
CA ALA A 280 -8.87 -18.10 -5.39
C ALA A 280 -9.27 -16.72 -4.82
N GLU A 281 -10.02 -15.90 -5.58
CA GLU A 281 -10.49 -14.58 -5.15
C GLU A 281 -11.58 -14.64 -4.06
N ILE A 282 -12.44 -15.68 -4.05
CA ILE A 282 -13.44 -15.85 -2.98
C ILE A 282 -12.76 -16.06 -1.61
N PRO A 283 -11.81 -17.01 -1.44
CA PRO A 283 -10.99 -17.12 -0.24
C PRO A 283 -10.25 -15.83 0.12
N ASP A 284 -9.75 -15.08 -0.87
CA ASP A 284 -9.07 -13.80 -0.66
C ASP A 284 -9.96 -12.79 0.07
N ILE A 285 -11.20 -12.61 -0.39
CA ILE A 285 -12.17 -11.71 0.24
C ILE A 285 -12.52 -12.20 1.65
N ILE A 286 -12.78 -13.50 1.82
CA ILE A 286 -13.11 -14.08 3.14
C ILE A 286 -11.96 -13.84 4.12
N LEU A 287 -10.72 -14.10 3.69
CA LEU A 287 -9.52 -13.91 4.48
C LEU A 287 -9.33 -12.42 4.83
N ASN A 288 -9.52 -11.51 3.89
CA ASN A 288 -9.40 -10.07 4.13
C ASN A 288 -10.52 -9.53 5.04
N CYS A 289 -11.76 -9.99 4.89
CA CYS A 289 -12.88 -9.62 5.77
C CYS A 289 -12.65 -10.09 7.21
N THR A 290 -12.31 -11.37 7.39
CA THR A 290 -12.05 -11.95 8.72
C THR A 290 -10.85 -11.28 9.39
N ALA A 291 -9.77 -11.05 8.66
CA ALA A 291 -8.60 -10.35 9.18
C ALA A 291 -8.88 -8.88 9.49
N LEU A 292 -9.71 -8.19 8.71
CA LEU A 292 -10.14 -6.83 9.02
C LEU A 292 -10.94 -6.80 10.32
N THR A 293 -11.93 -7.68 10.51
CA THR A 293 -12.73 -7.74 11.74
C THR A 293 -11.85 -8.01 12.96
N LEU A 294 -10.95 -8.99 12.88
CA LEU A 294 -10.01 -9.30 13.96
C LEU A 294 -9.03 -8.14 14.19
N SER A 295 -8.51 -7.53 13.12
CA SER A 295 -7.60 -6.39 13.21
C SER A 295 -8.29 -5.17 13.83
N CYS A 296 -9.56 -4.89 13.53
CA CYS A 296 -10.36 -3.85 14.17
C CYS A 296 -10.42 -4.08 15.68
N TYR A 297 -10.78 -5.29 16.11
CA TYR A 297 -10.88 -5.65 17.52
C TYR A 297 -9.54 -5.53 18.26
N LEU A 298 -8.47 -6.08 17.68
CA LEU A 298 -7.14 -6.04 18.28
C LEU A 298 -6.55 -4.64 18.28
N SER A 299 -6.69 -3.90 17.18
CA SER A 299 -6.22 -2.51 17.09
C SER A 299 -6.93 -1.63 18.12
N TRP A 300 -8.25 -1.77 18.27
CA TRP A 300 -9.00 -1.07 19.30
C TRP A 300 -8.46 -1.37 20.70
N THR A 301 -8.22 -2.65 21.00
CA THR A 301 -7.71 -3.10 22.29
C THR A 301 -6.28 -2.60 22.55
N LEU A 302 -5.40 -2.68 21.54
CA LEU A 302 -4.02 -2.21 21.63
C LEU A 302 -3.95 -0.69 21.78
N VAL A 303 -4.70 0.06 20.97
CA VAL A 303 -4.77 1.52 21.07
C VAL A 303 -5.28 1.94 22.44
N LYS A 304 -6.29 1.26 22.99
CA LYS A 304 -6.77 1.52 24.36
C LYS A 304 -5.67 1.28 25.40
N ARG A 305 -4.92 0.18 25.30
CA ARG A 305 -3.83 -0.14 26.23
C ARG A 305 -2.64 0.81 26.11
N TYR A 306 -2.22 1.12 24.88
CA TYR A 306 -1.13 2.05 24.61
C TYR A 306 -1.47 3.46 25.10
N ASN A 307 -2.70 3.94 24.87
CA ASN A 307 -3.16 5.20 25.45
C ASN A 307 -3.13 5.17 26.99
N GLN A 308 -3.59 4.08 27.61
CA GLN A 308 -3.54 3.96 29.08
C GLN A 308 -2.11 3.94 29.62
N GLN A 309 -1.15 3.35 28.91
CA GLN A 309 0.25 3.34 29.32
C GLN A 309 0.89 4.73 29.16
N SER A 310 0.68 5.40 28.03
CA SER A 310 1.23 6.75 27.78
C SER A 310 0.70 7.79 28.76
N PHE A 311 -0.54 7.67 29.24
CA PHE A 311 -1.15 8.67 30.15
C PHE A 311 -1.04 8.34 31.64
N LYS A 312 -0.58 7.14 32.02
CA LYS A 312 -0.45 6.77 33.45
C LYS A 312 0.75 7.38 34.15
N CYS A 313 1.79 7.75 33.41
CA CYS A 313 3.01 8.32 34.01
C CYS A 313 2.92 9.84 34.21
N MET A 314 2.10 10.54 33.43
CA MET A 314 1.80 11.96 33.59
C MET A 314 0.38 12.20 33.06
N GLY A 315 -0.57 12.66 33.88
CA GLY A 315 -1.89 13.07 33.38
C GLY A 315 -1.73 14.34 32.53
N PRO A 316 -1.87 14.29 31.19
CA PRO A 316 -1.54 15.44 30.37
C PRO A 316 -2.66 16.48 30.36
N PRO A 317 -2.34 17.78 30.19
CA PRO A 317 -3.34 18.80 29.91
C PRO A 317 -4.02 18.53 28.55
N GLN A 318 -5.33 18.77 28.46
CA GLN A 318 -6.16 18.45 27.29
C GLN A 318 -5.63 19.08 25.97
N ALA A 319 -4.98 20.24 26.05
CA ALA A 319 -4.37 20.90 24.90
C ALA A 319 -3.28 20.05 24.24
N ILE A 320 -2.42 19.37 25.03
CA ILE A 320 -1.33 18.53 24.52
C ILE A 320 -1.88 17.26 23.87
N VAL A 321 -2.94 16.67 24.45
CA VAL A 321 -3.61 15.49 23.89
C VAL A 321 -4.13 15.75 22.48
N LYS A 322 -4.69 16.95 22.24
CA LYS A 322 -5.17 17.35 20.91
C LYS A 322 -4.03 17.42 19.89
N ILE A 323 -2.89 18.03 20.26
CA ILE A 323 -1.71 18.15 19.38
C ILE A 323 -1.12 16.76 19.10
N TYR A 324 -1.03 15.90 20.11
CA TYR A 324 -0.55 14.54 19.98
C TYR A 324 -1.38 13.70 18.99
N ARG A 325 -2.71 13.87 18.95
CA ARG A 325 -3.57 13.21 17.96
C ARG A 325 -3.25 13.63 16.53
N PHE A 326 -2.98 14.92 16.28
CA PHE A 326 -2.56 15.38 14.95
C PHE A 326 -1.20 14.82 14.56
N PHE A 327 -0.24 14.79 15.49
CA PHE A 327 1.05 14.14 15.25
C PHE A 327 0.90 12.68 14.83
N MET A 328 0.07 11.92 15.55
CA MET A 328 -0.21 10.53 15.18
C MET A 328 -0.87 10.41 13.80
N ALA A 329 -1.82 11.29 13.47
CA ALA A 329 -2.44 11.32 12.16
C ALA A 329 -1.43 11.61 11.03
N VAL A 330 -0.44 12.51 11.25
CA VAL A 330 0.65 12.73 10.29
C VAL A 330 1.44 11.45 10.07
N LEU A 331 1.84 10.76 11.14
CA LEU A 331 2.63 9.53 11.02
C LEU A 331 1.86 8.42 10.29
N VAL A 332 0.56 8.25 10.57
CA VAL A 332 -0.30 7.30 9.86
C VAL A 332 -0.35 7.63 8.36
N SER A 333 -0.58 8.90 8.03
CA SER A 333 -0.68 9.39 6.66
C SER A 333 0.63 9.23 5.90
N LEU A 334 1.75 9.48 6.57
CA LEU A 334 3.09 9.38 6.00
C LEU A 334 3.48 7.91 5.73
N GLN A 335 3.16 6.99 6.64
CA GLN A 335 3.39 5.55 6.44
C GLN A 335 2.55 4.97 5.30
N LEU A 336 1.24 5.28 5.27
CA LEU A 336 0.36 4.85 4.17
C LEU A 336 0.75 5.53 2.86
N GLY A 337 1.02 6.84 2.88
CA GLY A 337 1.41 7.60 1.69
C GLY A 337 2.68 7.04 1.07
N THR A 338 3.65 6.64 1.90
CA THR A 338 4.87 5.94 1.45
C THR A 338 4.54 4.62 0.76
N LEU A 339 3.69 3.79 1.35
CA LEU A 339 3.26 2.52 0.75
C LEU A 339 2.66 2.73 -0.65
N PHE A 340 1.66 3.61 -0.74
CA PHE A 340 0.93 3.86 -1.98
C PHE A 340 1.81 4.55 -3.04
N LEU A 341 2.70 5.47 -2.63
CA LEU A 341 3.65 6.12 -3.53
C LEU A 341 4.64 5.12 -4.13
N VAL A 342 5.23 4.25 -3.30
CA VAL A 342 6.18 3.23 -3.76
C VAL A 342 5.50 2.21 -4.66
N ALA A 343 4.28 1.78 -4.32
CA ALA A 343 3.50 0.88 -5.18
C ALA A 343 3.18 1.52 -6.54
N ALA A 344 2.65 2.75 -6.56
CA ALA A 344 2.37 3.48 -7.79
C ALA A 344 3.63 3.68 -8.65
N MET A 345 4.74 4.09 -8.03
CA MET A 345 6.03 4.27 -8.68
C MET A 345 6.56 2.96 -9.26
N GLY A 346 6.50 1.85 -8.50
CA GLY A 346 6.95 0.54 -8.96
C GLY A 346 6.12 0.00 -10.13
N LEU A 347 4.80 0.11 -10.05
CA LEU A 347 3.88 -0.27 -11.13
C LEU A 347 4.12 0.56 -12.40
N TRP A 348 4.30 1.87 -12.26
CA TRP A 348 4.58 2.75 -13.39
C TRP A 348 5.95 2.49 -14.02
N THR A 349 6.97 2.24 -13.18
CA THR A 349 8.31 1.86 -13.62
C THR A 349 8.25 0.59 -14.47
N ASP A 350 7.57 -0.44 -13.98
CA ASP A 350 7.40 -1.69 -14.72
C ASP A 350 6.60 -1.49 -16.02
N GLN A 351 5.54 -0.67 -15.98
CA GLN A 351 4.78 -0.32 -17.18
C GLN A 351 5.65 0.37 -18.23
N MET A 352 6.49 1.30 -17.83
CA MET A 352 7.38 2.01 -18.76
C MET A 352 8.41 1.10 -19.38
N PHE A 353 9.14 0.33 -18.59
CA PHE A 353 10.32 -0.38 -19.08
C PHE A 353 9.99 -1.73 -19.72
N ASN A 354 8.88 -2.37 -19.33
CA ASN A 354 8.52 -3.72 -19.77
C ASN A 354 7.33 -3.77 -20.75
N THR A 355 6.79 -2.64 -21.20
CA THR A 355 5.69 -2.62 -22.20
C THR A 355 5.95 -1.72 -23.41
N ALA A 356 5.07 -1.82 -24.41
CA ALA A 356 5.03 -0.94 -25.59
C ALA A 356 5.12 0.55 -25.26
N ILE A 357 4.56 0.93 -24.10
CA ILE A 357 4.38 2.31 -23.66
C ILE A 357 5.71 3.07 -23.54
N GLY A 358 6.79 2.39 -23.13
CA GLY A 358 8.11 3.02 -22.99
C GLY A 358 8.66 3.59 -24.30
N ARG A 359 8.32 2.99 -25.45
CA ARG A 359 8.82 3.46 -26.75
C ARG A 359 8.06 4.63 -27.32
N THR A 360 6.76 4.68 -27.05
CA THR A 360 5.90 5.76 -27.55
C THR A 360 6.07 7.04 -26.73
N SER A 361 6.67 6.96 -25.54
CA SER A 361 6.81 8.14 -24.70
C SER A 361 8.00 9.02 -25.05
N GLN A 362 7.72 10.27 -25.42
CA GLN A 362 8.73 11.31 -25.69
C GLN A 362 9.46 11.81 -24.42
N PHE A 363 8.92 11.53 -23.23
CA PHE A 363 9.40 12.12 -21.95
C PHE A 363 10.04 11.08 -21.01
N ILE A 364 10.64 10.02 -21.55
CA ILE A 364 11.20 8.92 -20.73
C ILE A 364 12.27 9.39 -19.73
N GLU A 365 13.14 10.32 -20.12
CA GLU A 365 14.19 10.87 -19.27
C GLU A 365 13.61 11.62 -18.06
N VAL A 366 12.51 12.36 -18.26
CA VAL A 366 11.84 13.09 -17.18
C VAL A 366 11.23 12.12 -16.18
N TYR A 367 10.64 11.02 -16.66
CA TYR A 367 10.07 10.01 -15.77
C TYR A 367 11.14 9.29 -14.96
N GLU A 368 12.25 8.92 -15.61
CA GLU A 368 13.38 8.29 -14.94
C GLU A 368 13.94 9.22 -13.85
N ALA A 369 14.17 10.49 -14.17
CA ALA A 369 14.63 11.49 -13.22
C ALA A 369 13.65 11.66 -12.04
N LEU A 370 12.33 11.65 -12.30
CA LEU A 370 11.30 11.74 -11.27
C LEU A 370 11.30 10.51 -10.35
N ILE A 371 11.42 9.30 -10.91
CA ILE A 371 11.45 8.04 -10.16
C ILE A 371 12.69 7.97 -9.27
N ILE A 372 13.87 8.27 -9.83
CA ILE A 372 15.13 8.30 -9.09
C ILE A 372 15.08 9.37 -8.00
N GLY A 373 14.65 10.59 -8.35
CA GLY A 373 14.53 11.71 -7.41
C GLY A 373 13.57 11.40 -6.26
N THR A 374 12.41 10.80 -6.57
CA THR A 374 11.45 10.37 -5.54
C THR A 374 12.06 9.32 -4.63
N THR A 375 12.73 8.30 -5.18
CA THR A 375 13.37 7.23 -4.40
C THR A 375 14.42 7.78 -3.44
N VAL A 376 15.27 8.71 -3.90
CA VAL A 376 16.33 9.32 -3.08
C VAL A 376 15.74 10.24 -2.00
N LEU A 377 14.72 11.04 -2.33
CA LEU A 377 14.13 12.00 -1.39
C LEU A 377 13.13 11.37 -0.41
N LEU A 378 12.61 10.17 -0.70
CA LEU A 378 11.57 9.53 0.11
C LEU A 378 12.06 9.22 1.54
N LEU A 379 13.25 8.64 1.69
CA LEU A 379 13.81 8.32 3.01
C LEU A 379 14.10 9.58 3.85
N PRO A 380 14.77 10.63 3.32
CA PRO A 380 14.88 11.92 3.98
C PRO A 380 13.53 12.52 4.35
N TRP A 381 12.54 12.47 3.45
CA TRP A 381 11.22 13.04 3.71
C TRP A 381 10.52 12.37 4.91
N ILE A 382 10.56 11.04 4.98
CA ILE A 382 10.03 10.27 6.11
C ILE A 382 10.74 10.63 7.41
N ALA A 383 12.07 10.66 7.40
CA ALA A 383 12.88 10.99 8.58
C ALA A 383 12.63 12.42 9.06
N LEU A 384 12.54 13.38 8.13
CA LEU A 384 12.24 14.78 8.40
C LEU A 384 10.85 14.95 9.00
N GLY A 385 9.82 14.30 8.46
CA GLY A 385 8.46 14.36 9.01
C GLY A 385 8.40 13.89 10.47
N TRP A 386 9.07 12.77 10.77
CA TRP A 386 9.15 12.24 12.13
C TRP A 386 9.95 13.16 13.08
N TYR A 387 11.15 13.57 12.66
CA TYR A 387 12.06 14.34 13.52
C TYR A 387 11.61 15.79 13.71
N ALA A 388 11.09 16.44 12.66
CA ALA A 388 10.61 17.81 12.72
C ALA A 388 9.48 17.99 13.73
N ILE A 389 8.51 17.08 13.75
CA ILE A 389 7.37 17.16 14.68
C ILE A 389 7.81 16.80 16.10
N ARG A 390 8.60 15.73 16.27
CA ARG A 390 9.05 15.27 17.59
C ARG A 390 9.87 16.32 18.33
N HIS A 391 10.71 17.06 17.61
CA HIS A 391 11.58 18.09 18.18
C HIS A 391 11.09 19.52 17.97
N GLU A 392 9.87 19.71 17.44
CA GLU A 392 9.28 21.02 17.14
C GLU A 392 10.20 21.95 16.31
N ARG A 393 11.03 21.38 15.43
CA ARG A 393 12.01 22.16 14.65
C ARG A 393 11.37 22.75 13.40
N LYS A 394 11.05 24.05 13.45
CA LYS A 394 10.41 24.81 12.35
C LYS A 394 11.14 24.66 11.01
N VAL A 395 12.47 24.71 11.00
CA VAL A 395 13.27 24.59 9.77
C VAL A 395 13.09 23.22 9.11
N LEU A 396 13.13 22.14 9.90
CA LEU A 396 12.96 20.79 9.36
C LEU A 396 11.53 20.55 8.88
N MET A 397 10.55 21.15 9.54
CA MET A 397 9.16 21.14 9.08
C MET A 397 9.00 21.88 7.74
N ALA A 398 9.65 23.04 7.57
CA ALA A 398 9.64 23.74 6.29
C ALA A 398 10.26 22.88 5.17
N ILE A 399 11.39 22.20 5.43
CA ILE A 399 12.01 21.30 4.44
C ILE A 399 11.09 20.10 4.13
N PHE A 400 10.47 19.49 5.14
CA PHE A 400 9.48 18.42 4.97
C PHE A 400 8.33 18.85 4.04
N LEU A 401 7.80 20.07 4.25
CA LEU A 401 6.74 20.61 3.42
C LEU A 401 7.22 20.90 1.99
N VAL A 402 8.40 21.49 1.81
CA VAL A 402 8.97 21.76 0.48
C VAL A 402 9.14 20.46 -0.31
N ILE A 403 9.71 19.40 0.29
CA ILE A 403 9.84 18.11 -0.39
C ILE A 403 8.46 17.50 -0.72
N GLY A 404 7.48 17.64 0.17
CA GLY A 404 6.10 17.20 -0.12
C GLY A 404 5.47 17.94 -1.31
N PHE A 405 5.73 19.24 -1.46
CA PHE A 405 5.34 20.00 -2.66
C PHE A 405 6.09 19.55 -3.92
N VAL A 406 7.37 19.19 -3.80
CA VAL A 406 8.14 18.61 -4.92
C VAL A 406 7.54 17.29 -5.36
N PHE A 407 7.14 16.41 -4.43
CA PHE A 407 6.42 15.18 -4.79
C PHE A 407 5.08 15.47 -5.47
N LEU A 408 4.25 16.33 -4.89
CA LEU A 408 2.96 16.67 -5.51
C LEU A 408 3.14 17.30 -6.89
N GLY A 409 4.02 18.29 -7.04
CA GLY A 409 4.26 18.97 -8.30
C GLY A 409 4.90 18.06 -9.35
N GLY A 410 5.91 17.30 -8.96
CA GLY A 410 6.61 16.35 -9.83
C GLY A 410 5.68 15.25 -10.35
N TRP A 411 4.97 14.57 -9.46
CA TRP A 411 4.00 13.54 -9.88
C TRP A 411 2.78 14.14 -10.59
N SER A 412 2.35 15.36 -10.25
CA SER A 412 1.25 16.03 -10.99
C SER A 412 1.66 16.36 -12.42
N SER A 413 2.93 16.71 -12.65
CA SER A 413 3.43 17.00 -14.00
C SER A 413 3.30 15.81 -14.95
N MET A 414 3.29 14.58 -14.42
CA MET A 414 3.07 13.36 -15.19
C MET A 414 1.71 13.34 -15.90
N PHE A 415 0.68 13.99 -15.35
CA PHE A 415 -0.63 14.08 -15.99
C PHE A 415 -0.63 14.94 -17.27
N TYR A 416 0.41 15.78 -17.47
CA TYR A 416 0.63 16.44 -18.76
C TYR A 416 0.95 15.42 -19.85
N SER A 417 1.61 14.32 -19.48
CA SER A 417 1.80 13.20 -20.37
C SER A 417 0.49 12.47 -20.59
N ARG A 418 0.07 12.49 -21.84
CA ARG A 418 -1.13 11.79 -22.27
C ARG A 418 -0.99 10.27 -22.14
N VAL A 419 0.24 9.76 -22.24
CA VAL A 419 0.60 8.34 -22.05
C VAL A 419 0.28 7.90 -20.62
N TYR A 420 0.69 8.70 -19.65
CA TYR A 420 0.44 8.43 -18.25
C TYR A 420 -1.06 8.53 -17.93
N ALA A 421 -1.71 9.60 -18.36
CA ALA A 421 -3.14 9.80 -18.14
C ALA A 421 -3.98 8.66 -18.76
N TRP A 422 -3.66 8.22 -19.97
CA TRP A 422 -4.33 7.10 -20.61
C TRP A 422 -4.09 5.78 -19.86
N SER A 423 -2.86 5.52 -19.43
CA SER A 423 -2.52 4.30 -18.68
C SER A 423 -3.29 4.22 -17.36
N LEU A 424 -3.48 5.35 -16.68
CA LEU A 424 -4.31 5.43 -15.47
C LEU A 424 -5.77 5.08 -15.74
N VAL A 425 -6.34 5.53 -16.86
CA VAL A 425 -7.74 5.21 -17.21
C VAL A 425 -7.91 3.72 -17.52
N GLN A 426 -6.93 3.11 -18.20
CA GLN A 426 -7.00 1.70 -18.59
C GLN A 426 -6.71 0.74 -17.44
N TRP A 427 -5.93 1.16 -16.45
CA TRP A 427 -5.51 0.30 -15.35
C TRP A 427 -5.98 0.81 -13.99
N PRO A 428 -7.16 0.36 -13.51
CA PRO A 428 -7.76 0.83 -12.27
C PRO A 428 -6.87 0.70 -11.03
N PHE A 429 -6.00 -0.31 -10.98
CA PHE A 429 -5.10 -0.53 -9.84
C PHE A 429 -4.02 0.55 -9.73
N LEU A 430 -3.35 0.84 -10.85
CA LEU A 430 -2.38 1.93 -10.92
C LEU A 430 -3.05 3.27 -10.58
N PHE A 431 -4.27 3.49 -11.08
CA PHE A 431 -5.06 4.67 -10.73
C PHE A 431 -5.34 4.77 -9.23
N SER A 432 -5.84 3.70 -8.61
CA SER A 432 -6.15 3.68 -7.18
C SER A 432 -4.91 3.95 -6.33
N MET A 433 -3.79 3.28 -6.62
CA MET A 433 -2.52 3.48 -5.90
C MET A 433 -2.03 4.93 -6.02
N THR A 434 -2.10 5.51 -7.22
CA THR A 434 -1.73 6.90 -7.47
C THR A 434 -2.62 7.86 -6.69
N VAL A 435 -3.95 7.74 -6.81
CA VAL A 435 -4.90 8.65 -6.14
C VAL A 435 -4.77 8.57 -4.62
N CYS A 436 -4.69 7.36 -4.05
CA CYS A 436 -4.47 7.18 -2.61
C CYS A 436 -3.16 7.85 -2.15
N SER A 437 -2.08 7.71 -2.92
CA SER A 437 -0.81 8.37 -2.65
C SER A 437 -0.96 9.90 -2.60
N PHE A 438 -1.58 10.50 -3.63
CA PHE A 438 -1.80 11.95 -3.69
C PHE A 438 -2.63 12.45 -2.50
N VAL A 439 -3.74 11.79 -2.19
CA VAL A 439 -4.61 12.17 -1.07
C VAL A 439 -3.84 12.12 0.26
N LEU A 440 -3.03 11.08 0.48
CA LEU A 440 -2.27 10.92 1.72
C LEU A 440 -1.10 11.91 1.82
N ILE A 441 -0.43 12.24 0.72
CA ILE A 441 0.59 13.28 0.71
C ILE A 441 -0.04 14.64 1.05
N VAL A 442 -1.15 15.03 0.39
CA VAL A 442 -1.87 16.26 0.70
C VAL A 442 -2.35 16.29 2.16
N ALA A 443 -2.92 15.19 2.67
CA ALA A 443 -3.34 15.08 4.06
C ALA A 443 -2.14 15.25 5.02
N SER A 444 -1.00 14.61 4.72
CA SER A 444 0.22 14.74 5.54
C SER A 444 0.77 16.17 5.57
N MET A 445 0.66 16.88 4.45
CA MET A 445 1.07 18.28 4.31
C MET A 445 0.17 19.21 5.14
N ILE A 446 -1.16 19.08 5.01
CA ILE A 446 -2.13 19.87 5.77
C ILE A 446 -1.95 19.62 7.27
N LEU A 447 -1.86 18.36 7.68
CA LEU A 447 -1.65 18.00 9.09
C LEU A 447 -0.28 18.46 9.59
N GLY A 448 0.76 18.46 8.73
CA GLY A 448 2.08 19.02 9.02
C GLY A 448 2.04 20.52 9.27
N VAL A 449 1.29 21.28 8.46
CA VAL A 449 1.05 22.72 8.67
C VAL A 449 0.30 22.95 9.99
N ILE A 450 -0.74 22.17 10.28
CA ILE A 450 -1.46 22.25 11.57
C ILE A 450 -0.50 21.99 12.74
N CYS A 451 0.40 21.00 12.62
CA CYS A 451 1.42 20.75 13.64
C CYS A 451 2.36 21.95 13.78
N TRP A 452 2.85 22.52 12.67
CA TRP A 452 3.74 23.68 12.67
C TRP A 452 3.15 24.88 13.40
N LEU A 453 1.87 25.20 13.14
CA LEU A 453 1.16 26.30 13.80
C LEU A 453 0.99 26.08 15.31
N ASN A 454 1.15 24.85 15.79
CA ASN A 454 1.06 24.47 17.20
C ASN A 454 2.41 24.20 17.88
N PHE A 455 3.54 24.48 17.21
CA PHE A 455 4.87 24.37 17.82
C PHE A 455 5.05 25.36 18.98
N ASN A 456 5.98 25.06 19.90
CA ASN A 456 6.27 25.77 21.14
C ASN A 456 5.18 25.68 22.22
N LYS A 457 4.17 24.83 22.06
CA LYS A 457 3.13 24.59 23.08
C LYS A 457 3.49 23.48 24.08
N GLY A 458 4.75 23.03 24.08
CA GLY A 458 5.28 22.08 25.07
C GLY A 458 5.15 20.60 24.71
N LEU A 459 4.83 20.25 23.45
CA LEU A 459 4.76 18.84 23.01
C LEU A 459 6.14 18.19 23.07
N SER A 460 7.20 18.91 22.65
CA SER A 460 8.57 18.37 22.68
C SER A 460 9.05 18.07 24.10
N GLN A 461 8.76 18.94 25.07
CA GLN A 461 9.08 18.72 26.48
C GLN A 461 8.30 17.52 27.03
N TYR A 462 7.01 17.41 26.71
CA TYR A 462 6.19 16.27 27.11
C TYR A 462 6.75 14.94 26.58
N LEU A 463 7.03 14.86 25.27
CA LEU A 463 7.59 13.65 24.64
C LEU A 463 8.99 13.30 25.18
N ARG A 464 9.80 14.30 25.53
CA ARG A 464 11.11 14.09 26.15
C ARG A 464 10.99 13.53 27.56
N ALA A 465 10.07 14.07 28.36
CA ALA A 465 9.84 13.60 29.71
C ALA A 465 9.27 12.17 29.73
N GLU A 466 8.33 11.86 28.81
CA GLU A 466 7.82 10.50 28.60
C GLU A 466 8.95 9.53 28.23
N ALA A 467 9.84 9.91 27.30
CA ALA A 467 10.98 9.08 26.90
C ALA A 467 11.94 8.78 28.06
N ILE A 468 12.24 9.78 28.90
CA ILE A 468 13.13 9.62 30.06
C ILE A 468 12.50 8.70 31.10
N LEU A 469 11.20 8.88 31.39
CA LEU A 469 10.48 8.02 32.32
C LEU A 469 10.38 6.57 31.82
N ALA A 470 10.10 6.38 30.54
CA ALA A 470 10.07 5.07 29.90
C ALA A 470 11.43 4.36 29.97
N SER A 471 12.54 5.07 29.72
CA SER A 471 13.88 4.49 29.84
C SER A 471 14.28 4.13 31.27
N SER A 472 13.67 4.78 32.26
CA SER A 472 14.02 4.61 33.67
C SER A 472 13.21 3.50 34.36
N ASN A 473 12.34 2.78 33.64
CA ASN A 473 11.42 1.77 34.18
C ASN A 473 10.69 2.23 35.45
N PHE A 474 10.33 3.52 35.53
CA PHE A 474 9.57 4.05 36.66
C PHE A 474 8.20 3.36 36.68
N ALA A 475 8.03 2.37 37.54
CA ALA A 475 6.75 1.72 37.77
C ALA A 475 5.86 2.71 38.56
N PRO A 476 4.75 3.21 38.00
CA PRO A 476 3.90 4.19 38.70
C PRO A 476 3.15 3.60 39.91
N SER A 477 3.36 2.32 40.24
CA SER A 477 2.76 1.65 41.40
C SER A 477 3.26 2.16 42.76
N VAL A 478 4.29 3.02 42.80
CA VAL A 478 4.83 3.56 44.07
C VAL A 478 4.03 4.76 44.58
N PHE A 479 3.23 5.41 43.73
CA PHE A 479 2.34 6.49 44.14
C PHE A 479 0.92 5.97 44.32
N LYS A 480 0.70 5.11 45.33
CA LYS A 480 -0.63 5.03 45.95
C LYS A 480 -0.87 6.38 46.61
N HIS A 481 -1.73 7.19 46.02
CA HIS A 481 -2.38 8.25 46.77
C HIS A 481 -3.24 7.52 47.80
N ASP A 482 -2.80 7.46 49.06
CA ASP A 482 -3.65 7.06 50.18
C ASP A 482 -4.48 8.30 50.53
N PRO A 483 -5.76 8.41 50.10
CA PRO A 483 -6.61 9.51 50.51
C PRO A 483 -6.88 9.50 52.03
N ASP A 484 -6.54 8.40 52.72
CA ASP A 484 -6.81 8.21 54.14
C ASP A 484 -5.60 8.53 55.06
N ALA A 485 -4.42 8.86 54.49
CA ALA A 485 -3.23 9.20 55.28
C ALA A 485 -3.22 10.65 55.82
N VAL A 486 -4.30 11.43 55.63
CA VAL A 486 -4.41 12.83 56.10
C VAL A 486 -5.45 13.00 57.21
N SER A 487 -6.02 11.92 57.75
CA SER A 487 -6.97 12.00 58.87
C SER A 487 -6.52 11.20 60.07
N GLN A 488 -5.42 11.59 60.72
CA GLN A 488 -5.10 11.19 62.11
C GLN A 488 -3.97 12.05 62.70
N THR A 489 -4.23 13.34 62.93
CA THR A 489 -3.47 14.14 63.93
C THR A 489 -4.26 15.37 64.37
N SER A 490 -5.52 15.18 64.76
CA SER A 490 -6.28 16.23 65.44
C SER A 490 -7.50 15.62 66.10
N HIS A 491 -7.33 15.16 67.34
CA HIS A 491 -8.27 15.21 68.46
C HIS A 491 -7.91 14.11 69.46
N ASP A 492 -7.17 14.49 70.51
CA ASP A 492 -7.27 13.90 71.84
C ASP A 492 -6.47 14.75 72.84
N LEU A 493 -7.12 15.78 73.38
CA LEU A 493 -6.76 16.37 74.68
C LEU A 493 -8.07 16.68 75.41
N ALA A 494 -8.47 15.74 76.27
CA ALA A 494 -9.51 15.92 77.27
C ALA A 494 -8.97 16.75 78.45
N PRO A 495 -9.81 17.52 79.16
CA PRO A 495 -9.39 18.31 80.31
C PRO A 495 -9.51 17.51 81.61
N SER A 496 -8.46 17.53 82.42
CA SER A 496 -8.48 17.15 83.83
C SER A 496 -7.90 18.29 84.68
N ASP A 497 -8.75 18.89 85.51
CA ASP A 497 -8.38 19.65 86.72
C ASP A 497 -7.59 18.74 87.68
N PRO A 498 -6.62 19.23 88.50
CA PRO A 498 -6.93 20.17 89.60
C PRO A 498 -5.85 21.21 90.00
N GLU A 499 -6.35 22.26 90.67
CA GLU A 499 -5.83 23.08 91.77
C GLU A 499 -4.32 23.26 92.10
N LYS A 500 -4.01 24.54 92.37
CA LYS A 500 -3.09 25.13 93.37
C LYS A 500 -1.58 25.19 93.09
N GLY A 501 -1.06 26.42 93.05
CA GLY A 501 0.28 26.72 93.57
C GLY A 501 1.09 27.81 92.87
N ALA A 502 0.91 29.04 93.32
CA ALA A 502 1.86 30.17 93.41
C ALA A 502 3.20 30.18 92.63
N SER A 503 3.47 31.37 92.05
CA SER A 503 4.69 32.18 92.24
C SER A 503 5.64 32.38 91.03
N LYS A 504 5.79 33.67 90.69
CA LYS A 504 6.98 34.40 90.18
C LYS A 504 7.49 34.03 88.77
N ALA A 505 7.31 34.91 87.79
CA ALA A 505 8.10 36.13 87.49
C ALA A 505 9.23 35.86 86.49
N ASN A 506 9.08 36.34 85.25
CA ASN A 506 9.88 37.43 84.67
C ASN A 506 9.89 37.45 83.13
N HIS A 507 9.73 38.69 82.62
CA HIS A 507 10.23 39.28 81.35
C HIS A 507 9.64 38.89 79.99
N ASN A 508 8.66 39.71 79.53
CA ASN A 508 8.68 40.73 78.45
C ASN A 508 9.77 40.66 77.33
N PRO A 509 9.58 41.28 76.13
CA PRO A 509 8.37 41.87 75.51
C PRO A 509 8.10 41.50 74.02
N SER A 510 6.86 41.78 73.60
CA SER A 510 6.24 42.20 72.32
C SER A 510 7.11 42.58 71.08
N PRO A 511 6.52 42.92 69.91
CA PRO A 511 5.37 42.37 69.17
C PRO A 511 5.66 42.24 67.64
N SER A 512 4.73 41.67 66.86
CA SER A 512 4.20 42.26 65.60
C SER A 512 3.84 41.20 64.55
N TYR A 513 2.66 41.45 63.97
CA TYR A 513 2.01 40.80 62.83
C TYR A 513 2.90 40.63 61.58
N GLY A 514 2.63 39.55 60.84
CA GLY A 514 2.98 39.40 59.43
C GLY A 514 2.21 38.24 58.82
N SER A 515 1.26 38.55 57.94
CA SER A 515 0.63 37.58 57.04
C SER A 515 1.67 36.96 56.13
N ASP A 516 1.49 35.68 55.78
CA ASP A 516 1.38 35.23 54.38
C ASP A 516 1.51 33.71 54.30
N ASN A 517 0.54 33.13 53.61
CA ASN A 517 0.41 31.71 53.34
C ASN A 517 1.64 31.17 52.58
N PRO A 518 2.06 29.91 52.81
CA PRO A 518 3.07 29.28 51.97
C PRO A 518 2.53 29.05 50.55
N LEU A 519 3.23 29.62 49.57
CA LEU A 519 3.10 29.30 48.15
C LEU A 519 3.38 27.79 47.92
N PRO A 520 2.63 27.10 47.05
CA PRO A 520 2.92 25.71 46.71
C PRO A 520 4.17 25.62 45.83
N THR A 521 5.21 25.02 46.39
CA THR A 521 6.49 24.73 45.74
C THR A 521 6.35 23.55 44.78
N TYR A 522 6.02 23.80 43.52
CA TYR A 522 6.45 22.96 42.41
C TYR A 522 7.11 23.82 41.34
N TYR A 523 8.22 24.45 41.72
CA TYR A 523 9.23 24.92 40.79
C TYR A 523 10.15 23.71 40.50
N LEU A 524 9.94 23.06 39.36
CA LEU A 524 10.96 22.18 38.78
C LEU A 524 12.14 23.08 38.38
N PRO A 525 13.36 22.88 38.90
CA PRO A 525 14.50 23.66 38.48
C PRO A 525 14.68 23.48 36.97
N THR A 526 14.83 24.59 36.27
CA THR A 526 15.38 24.60 34.92
C THR A 526 16.72 23.87 34.97
N LEU A 527 16.79 22.68 34.36
CA LEU A 527 18.03 21.98 34.08
C LEU A 527 18.83 22.87 33.12
N HIS A 528 19.65 23.75 33.68
CA HIS A 528 20.69 24.43 32.95
C HIS A 528 21.58 23.35 32.32
N SER A 529 21.59 23.35 31.00
CA SER A 529 22.47 22.53 30.18
C SER A 529 23.92 22.78 30.57
N TYR A 530 24.54 21.79 31.19
CA TYR A 530 25.99 21.65 31.23
C TYR A 530 26.43 21.25 29.81
N GLU A 531 26.60 22.24 28.95
CA GLU A 531 27.26 22.10 27.66
C GLU A 531 28.75 22.39 27.90
N SER A 532 29.50 21.38 28.36
CA SER A 532 30.96 21.44 28.44
C SER A 532 31.58 20.37 27.54
N ASN A 533 32.15 20.84 26.44
CA ASN A 533 33.34 20.31 25.78
C ASN A 533 33.34 18.81 25.40
N ALA A 534 32.88 18.52 24.18
CA ALA A 534 33.37 17.39 23.40
C ALA A 534 34.22 17.92 22.22
N PRO A 535 35.40 17.35 21.94
CA PRO A 535 36.33 17.85 20.93
C PRO A 535 35.81 17.58 19.51
N ARG A 536 36.06 18.53 18.61
CA ARG A 536 35.83 18.39 17.17
C ARG A 536 36.72 17.28 16.62
N PHE A 537 36.10 16.30 15.97
CA PHE A 537 36.70 15.43 14.96
C PHE A 537 35.85 15.49 13.70
#